data_AF-A0A3M1NK16-F1
#
_entry.id   AF-A0A3M1NK16-F1
#
_cell.length_a   1.000
_cell.length_b   1.000
_cell.length_c   1.000
_cell.angle_alpha   90.00
_cell.angle_beta   90.00
_cell.angle_gamma   90.00
#
_symmetry.space_group_name_H-M   'P 1'
#
loop_
_entity.id
_entity.type
_entity.pdbx_description
1 polymer ?
#
loop_
_entity_poly.entity_id
_entity_poly.type
_entity_poly.pdbx_seq_one_letter_code
_entity_poly.pdbx_strand_id
1 'polypeptide(L)'
;MLASMLGFFFSAIVIWPMSKPFGFAICLIFALMFFASMISMTHAPVEAELAADFAKTRVVRRKLNSPKHKIVIVKKKRPKGREKKKEGKKRK
;
A
#
# COMPACT_ATOMS: atom_id res chain seq x y z
N MET A 1 -6.18 12.71 14.01
CA MET A 1 -6.38 12.85 15.47
C MET A 1 -5.40 13.81 16.14
N LEU A 2 -4.08 13.66 15.96
CA LEU A 2 -3.10 14.50 16.68
C LEU A 2 -3.23 16.00 16.34
N ALA A 3 -3.47 16.31 15.06
CA ALA A 3 -3.74 17.68 14.59
C ALA A 3 -4.99 18.31 15.23
N SER A 4 -6.08 17.55 15.44
CA SER A 4 -7.30 18.06 16.10
C SER A 4 -7.11 18.27 17.60
N MET A 5 -6.29 17.45 18.27
CA MET A 5 -5.94 17.67 19.68
C MET A 5 -5.06 18.91 19.86
N LEU A 6 -4.04 19.08 19.01
CA LEU A 6 -3.20 20.28 19.02
C LEU A 6 -4.00 21.54 18.72
N GLY A 7 -4.88 21.51 17.72
CA GLY A 7 -5.74 22.64 17.37
C GLY A 7 -6.71 23.03 18.49
N PHE A 8 -7.27 22.05 19.20
CA PHE A 8 -8.11 22.31 20.37
C PHE A 8 -7.33 22.98 21.51
N PHE A 9 -6.13 22.49 21.82
CA PHE A 9 -5.25 23.10 22.83
C PHE A 9 -4.80 24.52 22.45
N PHE A 10 -4.47 24.74 21.17
CA PHE A 10 -4.07 26.04 20.66
C PHE A 10 -5.23 27.05 20.75
N SER A 11 -6.45 26.61 20.42
CA SER A 11 -7.65 27.43 20.56
C SER A 11 -7.94 27.83 22.02
N ALA A 12 -7.84 26.87 22.95
CA ALA A 12 -8.13 27.11 24.35
C ALA A 12 -7.10 28.03 25.04
N ILE A 13 -5.81 27.92 24.71
CA ILE A 13 -4.74 28.68 25.38
C ILE A 13 -4.52 30.05 24.72
N VAL A 14 -4.52 30.12 23.39
CA VAL A 14 -4.09 31.33 22.66
C VAL A 14 -5.27 32.17 22.20
N ILE A 15 -6.33 31.55 21.67
CA ILE A 15 -7.42 32.28 21.01
C ILE A 15 -8.49 32.72 22.03
N TRP A 16 -8.73 31.94 23.07
CA TRP A 16 -9.68 32.26 24.15
C TRP A 16 -9.41 33.62 24.84
N PRO A 17 -8.18 33.98 25.24
CA PRO A 17 -7.91 35.29 25.83
C PRO A 17 -7.96 36.44 24.81
N MET A 18 -7.69 36.20 23.52
CA MET A 18 -7.79 37.24 22.47
C MET A 18 -9.23 37.59 22.14
N SER A 19 -10.09 36.59 21.96
CA SER A 19 -11.47 36.80 21.53
C SER A 19 -12.35 35.61 21.91
N LYS A 20 -13.14 35.78 22.98
CA LYS A 20 -14.08 34.77 23.49
C LYS A 20 -14.99 34.14 22.43
N PRO A 21 -15.68 34.90 21.54
CA PRO A 21 -16.57 34.29 20.55
C PRO A 21 -15.80 33.48 19.49
N PHE A 22 -14.61 33.94 19.11
CA PHE A 22 -13.80 33.27 18.09
C PHE A 22 -13.14 32.00 18.62
N GLY A 23 -12.65 32.03 19.87
CA GLY A 23 -12.09 30.85 20.55
C GLY A 23 -13.13 29.74 20.75
N PHE A 24 -14.37 30.12 21.09
CA PHE A 24 -15.46 29.16 21.19
C PHE A 24 -15.80 28.53 19.83
N ALA A 25 -15.93 29.33 18.76
CA ALA A 25 -16.22 28.84 17.42
C ALA A 25 -15.14 27.87 16.91
N ILE A 26 -13.85 28.21 17.08
CA ILE A 26 -12.74 27.35 16.66
C ILE A 26 -12.68 26.06 17.49
N CYS A 27 -12.91 26.13 18.81
CA CYS A 27 -13.02 24.94 19.65
C CYS A 27 -14.12 23.99 19.17
N LEU A 28 -15.28 24.54 18.80
CA LEU A 28 -16.42 23.76 18.30
C LEU A 28 -16.06 23.00 17.02
N ILE A 29 -15.38 23.65 16.08
CA ILE A 29 -14.93 23.04 14.81
C ILE A 29 -13.94 21.90 15.09
N PHE A 30 -12.94 22.12 15.95
CA PHE A 30 -11.98 21.07 16.30
C PHE A 30 -12.63 19.90 17.04
N ALA A 31 -13.60 20.15 17.91
CA ALA A 31 -14.38 19.11 18.56
C ALA A 31 -15.17 18.28 17.53
N LEU A 32 -15.87 18.93 16.60
CA LEU A 32 -16.59 18.27 15.51
C LEU A 32 -15.65 17.41 14.64
N MET A 33 -14.48 17.95 14.29
CA MET A 33 -13.47 17.23 13.52
C MET A 33 -12.88 16.04 14.28
N PHE A 34 -12.75 16.16 15.61
CA PHE A 34 -12.32 15.07 16.47
C PHE A 34 -13.34 13.92 16.48
N PHE A 35 -14.63 14.22 16.68
CA PHE A 35 -15.68 13.20 16.62
C PHE A 35 -15.80 12.56 15.24
N ALA A 36 -15.73 13.35 14.17
CA ALA A 36 -15.72 12.82 12.80
C ALA A 36 -14.53 11.86 12.57
N SER A 37 -13.34 12.20 13.06
CA SER A 37 -12.16 11.33 12.97
C SER A 37 -12.31 10.05 13.78
N MET A 38 -12.94 10.09 14.96
CA MET A 38 -13.19 8.88 15.76
C MET A 38 -14.14 7.94 15.04
N ILE A 39 -15.26 8.47 14.53
CA ILE A 39 -16.27 7.70 13.79
C ILE A 39 -15.65 7.06 12.54
N SER A 40 -14.80 7.80 11.82
CA SER A 40 -14.12 7.29 10.63
C SER A 40 -13.19 6.11 10.93
N MET A 41 -12.57 6.07 12.11
CA MET A 41 -11.69 4.97 12.52
C MET A 41 -12.48 3.78 13.05
N THR A 42 -13.58 4.01 13.78
CA THR A 42 -14.41 2.91 14.29
C THR A 42 -15.20 2.20 13.20
N HIS A 43 -15.50 2.87 12.09
CA HIS A 43 -16.12 2.25 10.92
C HIS A 43 -15.13 1.76 9.86
N ALA A 44 -13.82 1.75 10.15
CA ALA A 44 -12.84 1.20 9.21
C ALA A 44 -13.14 -0.30 8.98
N PRO A 45 -13.58 -0.68 7.76
CA PRO A 45 -13.99 -2.05 7.49
C PRO A 45 -12.75 -2.94 7.39
N VAL A 46 -12.36 -3.54 8.52
CA VAL A 46 -11.23 -4.49 8.59
C VAL A 46 -11.44 -5.65 7.60
N GLU A 47 -12.70 -6.06 7.39
CA GLU A 47 -13.04 -7.12 6.42
C GLU A 47 -12.92 -6.67 4.96
N ALA A 48 -13.17 -5.39 4.66
CA ALA A 48 -13.07 -4.89 3.28
C ALA A 48 -11.61 -4.73 2.84
N GLU A 49 -10.71 -4.38 3.75
CA GLU A 49 -9.26 -4.39 3.45
C GLU A 49 -8.75 -5.81 3.22
N LEU A 50 -9.13 -6.79 4.07
CA LEU A 50 -8.79 -8.19 3.82
C LEU A 50 -9.31 -8.66 2.45
N ALA A 51 -10.58 -8.37 2.12
CA ALA A 51 -11.16 -8.72 0.82
C ALA A 51 -10.45 -8.04 -0.36
N ALA A 52 -10.05 -6.77 -0.23
CA ALA A 52 -9.33 -6.02 -1.24
C ALA A 52 -7.91 -6.58 -1.46
N ASP A 53 -7.19 -6.97 -0.39
CA ASP A 53 -5.87 -7.58 -0.49
C ASP A 53 -5.93 -8.97 -1.15
N PHE A 54 -6.93 -9.80 -0.81
CA PHE A 54 -7.15 -11.06 -1.51
C PHE A 54 -7.49 -10.84 -2.99
N ALA A 55 -8.31 -9.82 -3.31
CA ALA A 55 -8.65 -9.49 -4.70
C ALA A 55 -7.41 -9.04 -5.50
N LYS A 56 -6.57 -8.17 -4.94
CA LYS A 56 -5.35 -7.66 -5.58
C LYS A 56 -4.33 -8.78 -5.84
N THR A 57 -4.17 -9.69 -4.88
CA THR A 57 -3.26 -10.84 -5.01
C THR A 57 -3.69 -11.81 -6.12
N ARG A 58 -5.00 -12.00 -6.32
CA ARG A 58 -5.54 -12.84 -7.41
C ARG A 58 -5.32 -12.23 -8.80
N VAL A 59 -5.44 -10.91 -8.95
CA VAL A 59 -5.23 -10.22 -10.24
C VAL A 59 -3.74 -10.26 -10.65
N VAL A 60 -2.82 -10.07 -9.70
CA VAL A 60 -1.37 -10.17 -9.96
C VAL A 60 -0.99 -11.57 -10.43
N ARG A 61 -1.51 -12.62 -9.79
CA ARG A 61 -1.28 -14.02 -10.23
C ARG A 61 -1.79 -14.29 -11.65
N ARG A 62 -2.95 -13.73 -12.04
CA ARG A 62 -3.48 -13.88 -13.42
C ARG A 62 -2.59 -13.23 -14.47
N LYS A 63 -1.98 -12.07 -14.17
CA LYS A 63 -1.02 -11.43 -15.09
C LYS A 63 0.27 -12.24 -15.25
N LEU A 64 0.75 -12.89 -14.19
CA LEU A 64 1.99 -13.68 -14.26
C LEU A 64 1.81 -15.01 -15.01
N ASN A 65 0.63 -15.63 -14.93
CA ASN A 65 0.34 -16.89 -15.62
C ASN A 65 -0.23 -16.69 -17.05
N SER A 66 -0.14 -15.48 -17.60
CA SER A 66 -0.55 -15.22 -18.97
C SER A 66 0.42 -15.90 -19.96
N PRO A 67 -0.08 -16.67 -20.94
CA PRO A 67 0.75 -17.48 -21.86
C PRO A 67 1.76 -16.65 -22.67
N LYS A 68 1.52 -15.34 -22.82
CA LYS A 68 2.44 -14.42 -23.50
C LYS A 68 3.82 -14.33 -22.81
N HIS A 69 3.89 -14.41 -21.48
CA HIS A 69 5.18 -14.34 -20.75
C HIS A 69 5.92 -15.68 -20.75
N LYS A 70 5.19 -16.81 -20.80
CA LYS A 70 5.76 -18.17 -20.86
C LYS A 70 6.44 -18.44 -22.19
N ILE A 71 5.91 -17.91 -23.30
CA ILE A 71 6.51 -18.04 -24.64
C ILE A 71 7.90 -17.35 -24.69
N VAL A 72 8.08 -16.21 -24.02
CA VAL A 72 9.37 -15.51 -23.99
C VAL A 72 10.44 -16.31 -23.25
N ILE A 73 10.09 -16.92 -22.11
CA ILE A 73 11.05 -17.70 -21.31
C ILE A 73 11.39 -19.03 -22.01
N VAL A 74 10.43 -19.69 -22.64
CA VAL A 74 10.66 -20.96 -23.36
C VAL A 74 11.49 -20.74 -24.63
N LYS A 75 11.27 -19.66 -25.40
CA LYS A 75 12.06 -19.40 -26.60
C LYS A 75 13.54 -19.11 -26.32
N LYS A 76 13.89 -18.59 -25.14
CA LYS A 76 15.30 -18.24 -24.81
C LYS A 76 16.16 -19.45 -24.45
N LYS A 77 15.58 -20.64 -24.29
CA LYS A 77 16.27 -21.86 -23.82
C LYS A 77 16.50 -22.87 -24.95
N ARG A 78 17.14 -22.46 -26.06
CA ARG A 78 17.78 -23.41 -27.00
C ARG A 78 19.29 -23.31 -26.83
N PRO A 79 19.95 -24.26 -26.12
CA PRO A 79 21.40 -24.32 -26.14
C PRO A 79 21.88 -24.70 -27.55
N LYS A 80 22.66 -23.79 -28.14
CA LYS A 80 23.47 -24.04 -29.34
C LYS A 80 24.42 -25.22 -29.09
N GLY A 81 24.64 -25.97 -30.15
CA GLY A 81 25.22 -27.30 -30.14
C GLY A 81 26.62 -27.42 -29.53
N ARG A 82 26.93 -28.66 -29.14
CA ARG A 82 28.30 -29.15 -29.01
C ARG A 82 28.56 -30.16 -30.11
N GLU A 83 29.11 -29.63 -31.20
CA GLU A 83 29.95 -30.36 -32.13
C GLU A 83 31.24 -30.80 -31.42
N LYS A 84 31.72 -31.99 -31.81
CA LYS A 84 33.13 -32.44 -31.84
C LYS A 84 33.86 -32.63 -30.49
N LYS A 85 34.21 -33.90 -30.23
CA LYS A 85 35.63 -34.31 -30.28
C LYS A 85 35.76 -35.83 -30.46
N LYS A 86 36.15 -36.23 -31.67
CA LYS A 86 36.89 -37.47 -31.93
C LYS A 86 38.35 -37.21 -31.54
N GLU A 87 38.89 -37.98 -30.62
CA GLU A 87 40.32 -38.19 -30.33
C GLU A 87 40.34 -39.31 -29.28
N GLY A 88 40.70 -40.55 -29.60
CA GLY A 88 42.02 -40.92 -30.09
C GLY A 88 42.91 -41.25 -28.90
N LYS A 89 42.84 -42.47 -28.36
CA LYS A 89 43.90 -43.00 -27.49
C LYS A 89 44.02 -44.52 -27.62
N LYS A 90 44.68 -44.93 -28.70
CA LYS A 90 45.46 -46.17 -28.76
C LYS A 90 46.46 -46.16 -27.61
N ARG A 91 46.37 -47.11 -26.68
CA ARG A 91 47.49 -47.74 -25.97
C ARG A 91 47.00 -49.04 -25.34
N LYS A 92 47.26 -50.16 -26.00
CA LYS A 92 47.98 -51.33 -25.47
C LYS A 92 48.20 -52.29 -26.62
#